data_AF-V3YX78-F1
#
_entry.id   AF-V3YX78-F1
#
_cell.length_a   1.000
_cell.length_b   1.000
_cell.length_c   1.000
_cell.angle_alpha   90.00
_cell.angle_beta   90.00
_cell.angle_gamma   90.00
#
_symmetry.space_group_name_H-M   'P 1'
#
loop_
_entity.id
_entity.type
_entity.pdbx_description
1 polymer ?
#
loop_
_entity_poly.entity_id
_entity_poly.type
_entity_poly.pdbx_seq_one_letter_code
_entity_poly.pdbx_strand_id
1 'polypeptide(L)' 'QRCITSGFFANAAKLHYSGEYRTIRDDQTLHIHPTSVLFPEIPSKWVVFNEVIQTSKYFMRDLTVIKPEWLCELAPHFY' A
#
# COMPACT_ATOMS: atom_id res chain seq x y z
N GLN A 1 14.70 0.24 -5.29
CA GLN A 1 13.45 0.39 -4.52
C GLN A 1 12.98 1.84 -4.41
N ARG A 2 13.85 2.83 -4.15
CA ARG A 2 13.45 4.26 -4.00
C ARG A 2 12.74 4.89 -5.21
N CYS A 3 13.14 4.56 -6.45
CA CYS A 3 12.55 5.19 -7.64
C CYS A 3 11.06 4.84 -7.85
N ILE A 4 10.63 3.64 -7.45
CA ILE A 4 9.21 3.24 -7.53
C ILE A 4 8.42 4.05 -6.49
N THR A 5 9.00 4.25 -5.30
CA THR A 5 8.38 5.03 -4.23
C THR A 5 8.21 6.51 -4.60
N SER A 6 9.12 7.10 -5.39
CA SER A 6 9.01 8.50 -5.86
C SER A 6 7.90 8.74 -6.89
N GLY A 7 7.50 7.73 -7.68
CA GLY A 7 6.38 7.82 -8.62
C GLY A 7 5.03 7.41 -8.02
N PHE A 8 5.07 6.51 -7.03
CA PHE A 8 3.89 5.87 -6.43
C PHE A 8 3.69 6.21 -4.95
N PHE A 9 4.30 7.28 -4.42
CA PHE A 9 4.06 7.72 -3.04
C PHE A 9 2.57 7.98 -2.77
N ALA A 10 1.82 8.37 -3.80
CA ALA A 10 0.36 8.47 -3.80
C ALA A 10 -0.37 7.17 -3.43
N ASN A 11 0.22 6.03 -3.79
CA ASN A 11 -0.37 4.70 -3.77
C ASN A 11 0.15 3.90 -2.56
N ALA A 12 0.10 4.53 -1.38
CA ALA A 12 0.45 3.88 -0.14
C ALA A 12 -0.83 3.51 0.65
N ALA A 13 -0.78 2.32 1.23
CA ALA A 13 -1.83 1.79 2.08
C ALA A 13 -1.24 1.32 3.40
N LYS A 14 -2.02 1.47 4.47
CA LYS A 14 -1.69 1.01 5.81
C LYS A 14 -2.61 -0.13 6.24
N LEU A 15 -2.08 -1.06 7.01
CA LEU A 15 -2.89 -2.09 7.65
C LEU A 15 -3.71 -1.47 8.77
N HIS A 16 -5.02 -1.63 8.68
CA HIS A 16 -5.97 -1.23 9.71
C HIS A 16 -6.10 -2.33 10.78
N TYR A 17 -6.51 -1.97 12.00
CA TYR A 17 -6.67 -2.92 13.10
C TYR A 17 -7.73 -4.00 12.83
N SER A 18 -8.65 -3.76 11.89
CA SER A 18 -9.65 -4.73 11.43
C SER A 18 -9.06 -5.85 10.56
N GLY A 19 -7.78 -5.74 10.15
CA GLY A 19 -7.14 -6.68 9.22
C GLY A 19 -7.29 -6.32 7.75
N GLU A 20 -7.92 -5.18 7.43
CA GLU A 20 -8.05 -4.66 6.07
C GLU A 20 -6.98 -3.59 5.79
N TYR A 21 -6.62 -3.37 4.53
CA TYR A 21 -5.73 -2.27 4.17
C TYR A 21 -6.56 -1.04 3.82
N ARG A 22 -6.08 0.14 4.22
CA ARG A 22 -6.69 1.42 3.85
C ARG A 22 -5.69 2.33 3.17
N THR A 23 -6.10 2.98 2.10
CA THR A 23 -5.28 4.02 1.45
C THR A 23 -5.09 5.20 2.40
N ILE A 24 -3.93 5.85 2.36
CA ILE A 24 -3.67 6.99 3.25
C ILE A 24 -4.36 8.26 2.73
N ARG A 25 -4.59 8.35 1.41
CA ARG A 25 -5.22 9.51 0.77
C ARG A 25 -6.73 9.60 0.99
N ASP A 26 -7.45 8.52 0.69
CA ASP A 26 -8.92 8.52 0.63
C ASP A 26 -9.57 7.61 1.68
N ASP A 27 -8.77 7.03 2.60
CA ASP A 27 -9.19 6.02 3.58
C ASP A 27 -10.01 4.86 2.95
N GLN A 28 -9.78 4.58 1.67
CA GLN A 28 -10.50 3.55 0.94
C GLN A 28 -10.02 2.17 1.36
N THR A 29 -10.97 1.29 1.67
CA THR A 29 -10.69 -0.11 1.98
C THR A 29 -10.23 -0.86 0.74
N LEU A 30 -9.01 -1.39 0.80
CA LEU A 30 -8.38 -2.21 -0.22
C LEU A 30 -8.06 -3.59 0.33
N HIS A 31 -8.10 -4.59 -0.54
CA HIS A 31 -7.73 -5.96 -0.22
C HIS A 31 -6.49 -6.39 -0.99
N ILE A 32 -5.69 -7.28 -0.41
CA ILE A 32 -4.58 -7.92 -1.13
C ILE A 32 -5.18 -8.87 -2.17
N HIS A 33 -4.76 -8.75 -3.43
CA HIS A 33 -5.16 -9.70 -4.46
C HIS A 33 -4.61 -11.10 -4.14
N PRO A 34 -5.39 -12.19 -4.27
CA PRO A 34 -4.98 -13.55 -3.88
C PRO A 34 -3.76 -14.10 -4.62
N THR A 35 -3.36 -13.48 -5.74
CA THR A 35 -2.11 -13.83 -6.46
C THR A 35 -0.86 -13.16 -5.87
N SER A 36 -1.00 -12.28 -4.87
CA SER A 36 0.14 -11.63 -4.23
C SER A 36 0.81 -12.58 -3.23
N VAL A 37 2.13 -12.73 -3.36
CA VAL A 37 2.95 -13.64 -2.53
C VAL A 37 3.06 -13.19 -1.07
N LEU A 38 2.67 -11.95 -0.75
CA LEU A 38 2.69 -11.38 0.61
C LEU A 38 1.59 -11.92 1.54
N PHE A 39 0.82 -12.92 1.10
CA PHE A 39 -0.31 -13.48 1.86
C PHE A 39 0.06 -14.29 3.13
N PRO A 40 1.31 -14.79 3.36
CA PRO A 40 1.61 -15.53 4.60
C PRO A 40 2.66 -14.91 5.56
N GLU A 41 3.48 -13.94 5.18
CA GLU A 41 4.56 -13.43 6.04
C GLU A 41 4.31 -12.00 6.51
N ILE A 42 3.94 -11.89 7.80
CA ILE A 42 3.91 -10.68 8.64
C ILE A 42 3.27 -9.48 7.93
N PRO A 43 2.00 -9.14 8.22
CA PRO A 43 1.34 -8.01 7.55
C PRO A 43 2.09 -6.74 7.95
N SER A 44 2.90 -6.27 7.01
CA SER A 44 3.69 -5.07 7.15
C SER A 44 2.70 -3.92 7.25
N LYS A 45 2.85 -3.11 8.30
CA LYS A 45 1.88 -2.05 8.60
C LYS A 45 1.73 -1.05 7.46
N TRP A 46 2.73 -0.93 6.58
CA TRP A 46 2.79 0.03 5.48
C TRP A 46 3.26 -0.67 4.21
N VAL A 47 2.49 -0.49 3.14
CA VAL A 47 2.75 -1.05 1.82
C VAL A 47 2.48 -0.01 0.76
N VAL A 48 3.23 -0.08 -0.34
CA VAL A 48 2.95 0.65 -1.58
C VAL A 48 2.49 -0.36 -2.62
N PHE A 49 1.46 -0.01 -3.37
CA PHE A 49 0.95 -0.83 -4.47
C PHE A 49 1.21 -0.14 -5.82
N ASN A 50 1.44 -0.94 -6.86
CA ASN A 50 1.58 -0.41 -8.22
C ASN A 50 0.22 -0.08 -8.82
N GLU A 51 -0.74 -1.01 -8.70
CA GLU A 51 -2.05 -0.91 -9.34
C GLU A 51 -3.17 -1.35 -8.40
N VAL A 52 -4.36 -0.77 -8.62
CA VAL A 52 -5.61 -1.21 -8.00
C VAL A 52 -6.53 -1.72 -9.09
N ILE A 53 -7.06 -2.92 -8.89
CA ILE A 53 -8.02 -3.55 -9.78
C ILE A 53 -9.38 -3.52 -9.09
N GLN A 54 -10.33 -2.92 -9.77
CA GLN A 54 -11.73 -2.93 -9.35
C GLN A 54 -12.45 -4.05 -10.08
N THR A 55 -12.78 -5.12 -9.35
CA THR A 55 -13.68 -6.18 -9.83
C THR A 55 -14.97 -6.13 -9.01
N SER A 56 -15.11 -6.95 -7.97
CA SER A 56 -16.22 -6.87 -7.00
C SER A 56 -15.87 -6.04 -5.77
N LYS A 57 -14.57 -5.94 -5.47
CA LYS A 57 -13.96 -5.10 -4.44
C LYS A 57 -12.66 -4.53 -5.03
N TYR A 58 -12.09 -3.55 -4.36
CA TYR A 58 -10.80 -3.00 -4.76
C TYR A 58 -9.66 -3.91 -4.28
N PHE A 59 -8.87 -4.40 -5.23
CA PHE A 59 -7.72 -5.27 -4.96
C PHE A 59 -6.42 -4.60 -5.36
N MET A 60 -5.42 -4.65 -4.47
CA MET A 60 -4.07 -4.17 -4.76
C MET A 60 -3.22 -5.26 -5.43
N ARG A 61 -2.49 -4.86 -6.47
CA ARG A 61 -1.51 -5.69 -7.18
C ARG A 61 -0.11 -5.09 -7.04
N ASP A 62 0.90 -5.97 -7.02
CA ASP A 62 2.32 -5.63 -6.87
C ASP A 62 2.59 -4.79 -5.62
N LEU A 63 2.38 -5.42 -4.46
CA LEU A 63 2.62 -4.84 -3.15
C LEU A 63 4.12 -4.87 -2.82
N THR A 64 4.63 -3.73 -2.39
CA THR A 64 6.00 -3.60 -1.87
C THR A 64 5.93 -3.10 -0.43
N VAL A 65 6.59 -3.83 0.46
CA VAL A 65 6.73 -3.42 1.86
C VAL A 65 7.62 -2.20 1.96
N ILE A 66 7.14 -1.16 2.64
CA ILE A 66 7.90 0.07 2.85
C ILE A 66 7.92 0.45 4.34
N LYS A 67 8.91 1.26 4.71
CA LYS A 67 8.94 1.92 6.01
C LYS A 67 8.29 3.31 5.88
N PRO A 68 7.49 3.76 6.87
CA PRO A 68 6.85 5.08 6.82
C PRO A 68 7.89 6.22 6.79
N GLU A 69 9.07 6.01 7.37
CA GLU A 69 10.20 6.95 7.33
C GLU A 69 10.55 7.37 5.89
N TRP A 70 10.46 6.44 4.93
CA TRP A 70 10.77 6.73 3.53
C TRP A 70 9.71 7.60 2.86
N LEU A 71 8.44 7.50 3.26
CA LEU A 71 7.38 8.38 2.74
C LEU A 71 7.58 9.82 3.22
N CYS A 72 7.92 9.99 4.51
CA CYS A 72 8.22 11.31 5.07
C CYS A 72 9.47 11.94 4.44
N GLU A 73 10.51 11.15 4.16
CA GLU A 73 11.71 11.64 3.47
C GLU A 73 11.46 12.00 2.00
N LEU A 74 10.64 11.19 1.30
CA LEU A 74 10.39 11.37 -0.14
C LEU A 74 9.38 12.45 -0.44
N ALA A 75 8.38 12.65 0.42
CA ALA A 75 7.29 13.59 0.20
C ALA A 75 6.78 14.22 1.51
N PRO A 76 7.60 15.07 2.19
CA PRO A 76 7.24 15.70 3.46
C PRO A 76 6.07 16.69 3.35
N HIS A 77 5.72 17.13 2.14
CA HIS A 77 4.57 18.01 1.89
C HIS A 77 3.28 17.24 1.56
N PHE A 78 3.38 15.93 1.34
CA PHE A 78 2.26 15.08 0.93
C PHE A 78 1.75 14.19 2.08
N TYR A 79 2.62 13.90 3.05
CA TYR A 79 2.37 13.01 4.19
C TYR A 79 2.59 13.69 5.52
#